data_AF-A0ABD5KI40-F1
#
_entry.id   AF-A0ABD5KI40-F1
#
_cell.length_a   1.000
_cell.length_b   1.000
_cell.length_c   1.000
_cell.angle_alpha   90.00
_cell.angle_beta   90.00
_cell.angle_gamma   90.00
#
_symmetry.space_group_name_H-M   'P 1'
#
loop_
_entity.id
_entity.type
_entity.pdbx_description
1 polymer ?
#
loop_
_entity_poly.entity_id
_entity_poly.type
_entity_poly.pdbx_seq_one_letter_code
_entity_poly.pdbx_strand_id
1 'polypeptide(L)'
;MDKQQHYEKDSAQFQIRLTRIIRLQRLKSLKKQICSPKKEQGSMVLEASLVLPVFLFFIMFLIFIVQMTLISTALQSTAGETVKQLSTKIYPVSLAFTPSDSAGEEGSGGGWKIPELSLTEWAEGYASSLPEPLSDWVRSAAASGEQPLQEIKTSVLETVLDPMVKPLLQPFIEPTLLDMERVHVNGISIPDLKNKTNPYFRIELSYELPVKVPFLSKPLRIQAAAAERVWIGDTGEGSDGSAGDGDNAGSASVLSKPDPAYIGNNATIKVKVEPGATANLTIFYKSGESSAKHIGWATADENGIIEWNWFVGTRTTEGTWSFVVETGDGAKTETTFNVASRK
;
A
#
# COMPACT_ATOMS: atom_id res chain seq x y z
N MET A 1 -71.22 -78.49 54.06
CA MET A 1 -71.11 -77.54 52.92
C MET A 1 -69.85 -76.67 53.02
N ASP A 2 -68.80 -77.08 53.78
CA ASP A 2 -67.63 -76.22 54.06
C ASP A 2 -66.43 -76.37 53.10
N LYS A 3 -66.28 -77.53 52.43
CA LYS A 3 -65.10 -77.76 51.56
C LYS A 3 -65.11 -76.92 50.28
N GLN A 4 -66.29 -76.58 49.76
CA GLN A 4 -66.41 -75.75 48.55
C GLN A 4 -66.07 -74.28 48.85
N GLN A 5 -66.47 -73.75 50.01
CA GLN A 5 -66.17 -72.37 50.38
C GLN A 5 -64.68 -72.14 50.66
N HIS A 6 -63.96 -73.14 51.18
CA HIS A 6 -62.51 -73.04 51.38
C HIS A 6 -61.75 -72.98 50.05
N TYR A 7 -62.16 -73.82 49.08
CA TYR A 7 -61.56 -73.83 47.74
C TYR A 7 -61.81 -72.52 46.97
N GLU A 8 -62.97 -71.92 47.16
CA GLU A 8 -63.32 -70.64 46.54
C GLU A 8 -62.51 -69.48 47.14
N LYS A 9 -62.30 -69.47 48.46
CA LYS A 9 -61.43 -68.47 49.11
C LYS A 9 -59.98 -68.60 48.70
N ASP A 10 -59.45 -69.82 48.59
CA ASP A 10 -58.08 -70.05 48.17
C ASP A 10 -57.87 -69.66 46.70
N SER A 11 -58.82 -69.98 45.82
CA SER A 11 -58.75 -69.57 44.41
C SER A 11 -58.83 -68.05 44.23
N ALA A 12 -59.66 -67.35 45.02
CA ALA A 12 -59.72 -65.89 45.05
C ALA A 12 -58.40 -65.25 45.54
N GLN A 13 -57.77 -65.81 46.58
CA GLN A 13 -56.46 -65.33 47.03
C GLN A 13 -55.35 -65.54 46.01
N PHE A 14 -55.37 -66.67 45.28
CA PHE A 14 -54.41 -66.93 44.20
C PHE A 14 -54.54 -65.94 43.06
N GLN A 15 -55.77 -65.57 42.65
CA GLN A 15 -56.00 -64.57 41.61
C GLN A 15 -55.51 -63.17 42.02
N ILE A 16 -55.66 -62.79 43.28
CA ILE A 16 -55.15 -61.52 43.82
C ILE A 16 -53.61 -61.50 43.83
N ARG A 17 -52.97 -62.62 44.16
CA ARG A 17 -51.49 -62.72 44.12
C ARG A 17 -50.96 -62.65 42.70
N LEU A 18 -51.59 -63.33 41.75
CA LEU A 18 -51.23 -63.29 40.34
C LEU A 18 -51.34 -61.89 39.74
N THR A 19 -52.45 -61.18 40.01
CA THR A 19 -52.64 -59.80 39.54
C THR A 19 -51.62 -58.84 40.14
N ARG A 20 -51.20 -59.00 41.41
CA ARG A 20 -50.11 -58.22 41.99
C ARG A 20 -48.77 -58.47 41.31
N ILE A 21 -48.43 -59.72 41.03
CA ILE A 21 -47.17 -60.09 40.38
C ILE A 21 -47.12 -59.52 38.95
N ILE A 22 -48.21 -59.65 38.19
CA ILE A 22 -48.33 -59.09 36.84
C ILE A 22 -48.17 -57.56 36.88
N ARG A 23 -48.80 -56.88 37.86
CA ARG A 23 -48.70 -55.42 38.02
C ARG A 23 -47.27 -54.97 38.36
N LEU A 24 -46.56 -55.72 39.21
CA LEU A 24 -45.17 -55.44 39.57
C LEU A 24 -44.20 -55.68 38.40
N GLN A 25 -44.41 -56.72 37.58
CA GLN A 25 -43.64 -56.92 36.35
C GLN A 25 -43.86 -55.79 35.35
N ARG A 26 -45.11 -55.31 35.20
CA ARG A 26 -45.44 -54.16 34.34
C ARG A 26 -44.79 -52.86 34.82
N LEU A 27 -44.74 -52.63 36.12
CA LEU A 27 -44.04 -51.47 36.70
C LEU A 27 -42.52 -51.56 36.53
N LYS A 28 -41.93 -52.76 36.65
CA LYS A 28 -40.50 -52.98 36.34
C LYS A 28 -40.19 -52.74 34.86
N SER A 29 -41.05 -53.17 33.93
CA SER A 29 -40.82 -52.90 32.50
C SER A 29 -40.96 -51.42 32.16
N LEU A 30 -41.91 -50.72 32.78
CA LEU A 30 -42.08 -49.27 32.64
C LEU A 30 -40.87 -48.51 33.18
N LYS A 31 -40.33 -48.89 34.34
CA LYS A 31 -39.10 -48.27 34.89
C LYS A 31 -37.88 -48.54 34.01
N LYS A 32 -37.79 -49.73 33.39
CA LYS A 32 -36.74 -50.08 32.42
C LYS A 32 -36.86 -49.29 31.10
N GLN A 33 -38.07 -48.91 30.70
CA GLN A 33 -38.30 -48.04 29.54
C GLN A 33 -37.98 -46.56 29.80
N ILE A 34 -38.06 -46.08 31.05
CA ILE A 34 -37.78 -44.68 31.40
C ILE A 34 -36.26 -44.39 31.47
N CYS A 35 -35.43 -45.41 31.74
CA CYS A 35 -33.97 -45.32 31.62
C CYS A 35 -33.48 -45.79 30.24
N SER A 36 -33.94 -45.12 29.19
CA SER A 36 -33.19 -45.10 27.92
C SER A 36 -31.93 -44.27 28.14
N PRO A 37 -30.72 -44.74 27.80
CA PRO A 37 -29.57 -43.85 27.73
C PRO A 37 -29.91 -42.69 26.78
N LYS A 38 -29.62 -41.46 27.19
CA LYS A 38 -29.71 -40.28 26.30
C LYS A 38 -28.94 -40.61 25.03
N LYS A 39 -29.64 -40.69 23.90
CA LYS A 39 -29.02 -40.95 22.60
C LYS A 39 -28.19 -39.72 22.21
N GLU A 40 -26.87 -39.84 22.24
CA GLU A 40 -25.90 -38.84 21.75
C GLU A 40 -25.93 -38.65 20.21
N GLN A 41 -26.86 -39.31 19.52
CA GLN A 41 -26.99 -39.32 18.06
C GLN A 41 -27.27 -37.95 17.43
N GLY A 42 -27.66 -36.94 18.21
CA GLY A 42 -27.80 -35.56 17.74
C GLY A 42 -26.53 -34.71 17.86
N SER A 43 -25.56 -35.10 18.70
CA SER A 43 -24.34 -34.29 18.93
C SER A 43 -23.45 -34.26 17.70
N MET A 44 -23.26 -35.41 17.04
CA MET A 44 -22.42 -35.52 15.84
C MET A 44 -22.96 -34.66 14.68
N VAL A 45 -24.28 -34.55 14.53
CA VAL A 45 -24.90 -33.71 13.49
C VAL A 45 -24.72 -32.23 13.82
N LEU A 46 -24.79 -31.87 15.10
CA LEU A 46 -24.68 -30.48 15.57
C LEU A 46 -23.22 -29.99 15.58
N GLU A 47 -22.28 -30.88 15.90
CA GLU A 47 -20.85 -30.63 15.74
C GLU A 47 -20.48 -30.51 14.26
N ALA A 48 -20.97 -31.41 13.40
CA ALA A 48 -20.72 -31.33 11.95
C ALA A 48 -21.33 -30.07 11.31
N SER A 49 -22.52 -29.65 11.75
CA SER A 49 -23.18 -28.44 11.23
C SER A 49 -22.49 -27.14 11.66
N LEU A 50 -21.71 -27.17 12.75
CA LEU A 50 -20.90 -26.03 13.20
C LEU A 50 -19.51 -26.05 12.56
N VAL A 51 -18.90 -27.23 12.39
CA VAL A 51 -17.56 -27.37 11.80
C VAL A 51 -17.56 -27.14 10.28
N LEU A 52 -18.58 -27.62 9.55
CA LEU A 52 -18.60 -27.53 8.09
C LEU A 52 -18.57 -26.06 7.58
N PRO A 53 -19.38 -25.11 8.08
CA PRO A 53 -19.29 -23.71 7.67
C PRO A 53 -17.92 -23.10 7.98
N VAL A 54 -17.33 -23.41 9.15
CA VAL A 54 -16.00 -22.91 9.53
C VAL A 54 -14.92 -23.44 8.58
N PHE A 55 -14.99 -24.72 8.22
CA PHE A 55 -14.10 -25.34 7.25
C PHE A 55 -14.25 -24.71 5.85
N LEU A 56 -15.48 -24.42 5.41
CA LEU A 56 -15.73 -23.72 4.16
C LEU A 56 -15.18 -22.29 4.18
N PHE A 57 -15.35 -21.56 5.29
CA PHE A 57 -14.72 -20.24 5.47
C PHE A 57 -13.20 -20.32 5.39
N PHE A 58 -12.59 -21.36 5.96
CA PHE A 58 -11.15 -21.58 5.88
C PHE A 58 -10.68 -21.85 4.45
N ILE A 59 -11.37 -22.71 3.69
CA ILE A 59 -11.05 -22.95 2.27
C ILE A 59 -11.22 -21.66 1.45
N MET A 60 -12.34 -20.95 1.64
CA MET A 60 -12.59 -19.68 0.96
C MET A 60 -11.52 -18.64 1.29
N PHE A 61 -11.08 -18.57 2.53
CA PHE A 61 -9.99 -17.70 2.97
C PHE A 61 -8.66 -18.05 2.29
N LEU A 62 -8.36 -19.34 2.13
CA LEU A 62 -7.15 -19.79 1.44
C LEU A 62 -7.21 -19.47 -0.07
N ILE A 63 -8.36 -19.69 -0.72
CA ILE A 63 -8.59 -19.27 -2.10
C ILE A 63 -8.43 -17.75 -2.23
N PHE A 64 -8.96 -17.00 -1.27
CA PHE A 64 -8.87 -15.54 -1.26
C PHE A 64 -7.41 -15.06 -1.15
N ILE A 65 -6.59 -15.66 -0.28
CA ILE A 65 -5.15 -15.34 -0.19
C ILE A 65 -4.48 -15.58 -1.54
N VAL A 66 -4.70 -16.74 -2.16
CA VAL A 66 -4.09 -17.06 -3.46
C VAL A 66 -4.51 -16.03 -4.52
N GLN A 67 -5.81 -15.75 -4.64
CA GLN A 67 -6.31 -14.75 -5.59
C GLN A 67 -5.71 -13.36 -5.33
N MET A 68 -5.64 -12.93 -4.08
CA MET A 68 -5.05 -11.65 -3.70
C MET A 68 -3.58 -11.55 -4.09
N THR A 69 -2.80 -12.62 -3.93
CA THR A 69 -1.39 -12.64 -4.34
C THR A 69 -1.22 -12.56 -5.85
N LEU A 70 -2.06 -13.26 -6.63
CA LEU A 70 -2.02 -13.21 -8.10
C LEU A 70 -2.34 -11.80 -8.60
N ILE A 71 -3.40 -11.18 -8.08
CA ILE A 71 -3.81 -9.83 -8.45
C ILE A 71 -2.74 -8.80 -8.05
N SER A 72 -2.19 -8.90 -6.83
CA SER A 72 -1.14 -7.98 -6.37
C SER A 72 0.11 -8.08 -7.23
N THR A 73 0.51 -9.29 -7.63
CA THR A 73 1.69 -9.52 -8.48
C THR A 73 1.47 -8.96 -9.88
N ALA A 74 0.30 -9.23 -10.47
CA ALA A 74 -0.04 -8.73 -11.78
C ALA A 74 -0.10 -7.18 -11.78
N LEU A 75 -0.72 -6.56 -10.77
CA LEU A 75 -0.81 -5.11 -10.65
C LEU A 75 0.57 -4.45 -10.53
N GLN A 76 1.48 -5.04 -9.75
CA GLN A 76 2.85 -4.54 -9.59
C GLN A 76 3.68 -4.70 -10.87
N SER A 77 3.50 -5.79 -11.61
CA SER A 77 4.12 -6.01 -12.92
C SER A 77 3.64 -4.97 -13.95
N THR A 78 2.32 -4.76 -14.05
CA THR A 78 1.71 -3.75 -14.93
C THR A 78 2.24 -2.35 -14.61
N ALA A 79 2.27 -1.96 -13.33
CA ALA A 79 2.81 -0.68 -12.90
C ALA A 79 4.29 -0.54 -13.31
N GLY A 80 5.11 -1.57 -13.03
CA GLY A 80 6.53 -1.58 -13.34
C GLY A 80 6.82 -1.45 -14.85
N GLU A 81 6.18 -2.27 -15.68
CA GLU A 81 6.41 -2.23 -17.14
C GLU A 81 5.92 -0.92 -17.75
N THR A 82 4.80 -0.38 -17.27
CA THR A 82 4.29 0.92 -17.76
C THR A 82 5.25 2.06 -17.44
N VAL A 83 5.75 2.12 -16.20
CA VAL A 83 6.70 3.16 -15.78
C VAL A 83 8.02 3.05 -16.56
N LYS A 84 8.54 1.83 -16.82
CA LYS A 84 9.72 1.64 -17.67
C LYS A 84 9.53 2.16 -19.09
N GLN A 85 8.39 1.82 -19.71
CA GLN A 85 8.09 2.27 -21.07
C GLN A 85 7.93 3.77 -21.16
N LEU A 86 7.18 4.36 -20.24
CA LEU A 86 6.98 5.81 -20.21
C LEU A 86 8.29 6.55 -19.94
N SER A 87 9.10 6.08 -19.02
CA SER A 87 10.42 6.67 -18.73
C SER A 87 11.32 6.69 -19.97
N THR A 88 11.29 5.64 -20.78
CA THR A 88 12.02 5.57 -22.07
C THR A 88 11.51 6.61 -23.08
N LYS A 89 10.22 6.95 -23.04
CA LYS A 89 9.60 7.93 -23.95
C LYS A 89 9.75 9.38 -23.49
N ILE A 90 9.95 9.63 -22.20
CA ILE A 90 10.11 10.99 -21.66
C ILE A 90 11.40 11.66 -22.17
N TYR A 91 12.50 10.91 -22.33
CA TYR A 91 13.78 11.52 -22.72
C TYR A 91 13.76 12.21 -24.10
N PRO A 92 13.34 11.55 -25.20
CA PRO A 92 13.27 12.21 -26.51
C PRO A 92 12.35 13.43 -26.52
N VAL A 93 11.26 13.38 -25.75
CA VAL A 93 10.34 14.50 -25.57
C VAL A 93 11.06 15.65 -24.89
N SER A 94 11.76 15.40 -23.77
CA SER A 94 12.48 16.45 -23.03
C SER A 94 13.52 17.17 -23.90
N LEU A 95 14.20 16.48 -24.82
CA LEU A 95 15.15 17.09 -25.75
C LEU A 95 14.47 17.97 -26.81
N ALA A 96 13.25 17.63 -27.23
CA ALA A 96 12.48 18.48 -28.14
C ALA A 96 11.88 19.71 -27.43
N PHE A 97 11.64 19.59 -26.12
CA PHE A 97 11.02 20.61 -25.28
C PHE A 97 12.01 21.51 -24.54
N THR A 98 13.34 21.33 -24.68
CA THR A 98 14.27 22.36 -24.20
C THR A 98 14.18 23.57 -25.14
N PRO A 99 13.56 24.70 -24.73
CA PRO A 99 13.69 25.92 -25.49
C PRO A 99 15.18 26.24 -25.56
N SER A 100 15.66 26.58 -26.75
CA SER A 100 17.01 27.07 -26.98
C SER A 100 17.23 28.35 -26.17
N ASP A 101 17.60 28.24 -24.90
CA ASP A 101 18.25 29.33 -24.14
C ASP A 101 19.68 29.60 -24.66
N SER A 102 20.07 28.97 -25.78
CA SER A 102 21.27 29.26 -26.57
C SER A 102 21.01 30.27 -27.70
N ALA A 103 20.07 31.20 -27.53
CA ALA A 103 20.01 32.43 -28.32
C ALA A 103 20.86 33.53 -27.64
N GLY A 104 22.15 33.28 -27.46
CA GLY A 104 23.01 34.28 -26.81
C GLY A 104 24.42 33.84 -26.45
N GLU A 105 25.12 33.09 -27.29
CA GLU A 105 26.60 33.12 -27.28
C GLU A 105 27.15 32.64 -28.65
N GLU A 106 27.64 33.60 -29.44
CA GLU A 106 28.45 33.35 -30.61
C GLU A 106 29.78 32.72 -30.19
N GLY A 107 29.89 31.40 -30.33
CA GLY A 107 31.13 30.65 -30.20
C GLY A 107 31.31 29.70 -31.39
N SER A 108 32.32 29.97 -32.22
CA SER A 108 32.62 29.21 -33.44
C SER A 108 32.88 27.72 -33.18
N GLY A 109 32.18 26.85 -33.90
CA GLY A 109 32.54 25.44 -34.04
C GLY A 109 31.53 24.72 -34.90
N GLY A 110 31.93 24.30 -36.10
CA GLY A 110 31.06 23.60 -37.04
C GLY A 110 30.43 22.35 -36.41
N GLY A 111 29.12 22.36 -36.25
CA GLY A 111 28.32 21.25 -35.74
C GLY A 111 26.97 21.28 -36.43
N TRP A 112 26.54 20.12 -36.93
CA TRP A 112 25.25 19.87 -37.53
C TRP A 112 24.12 20.75 -36.95
N LYS A 113 23.55 21.63 -37.77
CA LYS A 113 22.28 22.29 -37.48
C LYS A 113 21.18 21.24 -37.58
N ILE A 114 20.75 20.73 -36.44
CA ILE A 114 19.51 19.95 -36.33
C ILE A 114 18.38 20.89 -36.76
N PRO A 115 17.53 20.54 -37.74
CA PRO A 115 16.44 21.40 -38.16
C PRO A 115 15.46 21.57 -37.00
N GLU A 116 15.25 22.82 -36.60
CA GLU A 116 14.21 23.25 -35.66
C GLU A 116 12.83 22.93 -36.24
N LEU A 117 12.37 21.70 -36.03
CA LEU A 117 10.96 21.38 -36.19
C LEU A 117 10.23 22.14 -35.11
N SER A 118 9.30 23.02 -35.52
CA SER A 118 8.48 23.77 -34.57
C SER A 118 7.82 22.79 -33.61
N LEU A 119 7.90 23.09 -32.31
CA LEU A 119 7.34 22.28 -31.21
C LEU A 119 5.90 21.84 -31.52
N THR A 120 5.14 22.72 -32.18
CA THR A 120 3.77 22.51 -32.64
C THR A 120 3.63 21.45 -33.73
N GLU A 121 4.55 21.40 -34.70
CA GLU A 121 4.48 20.44 -35.82
C GLU A 121 4.93 19.05 -35.39
N TRP A 122 5.90 18.96 -34.47
CA TRP A 122 6.26 17.70 -33.82
C TRP A 122 5.15 17.20 -32.89
N ALA A 123 4.60 18.10 -32.05
CA ALA A 123 3.51 17.77 -31.15
C ALA A 123 2.25 17.34 -31.89
N GLU A 124 1.95 17.91 -33.06
CA GLU A 124 0.84 17.49 -33.90
C GLU A 124 1.06 16.08 -34.49
N GLY A 125 2.28 15.80 -34.96
CA GLY A 125 2.67 14.46 -35.42
C GLY A 125 2.54 13.41 -34.31
N TYR A 126 2.95 13.74 -33.08
CA TYR A 126 2.84 12.84 -31.94
C TYR A 126 1.41 12.72 -31.42
N ALA A 127 0.68 13.83 -31.30
CA ALA A 127 -0.72 13.87 -30.88
C ALA A 127 -1.61 13.03 -31.81
N SER A 128 -1.34 13.02 -33.11
CA SER A 128 -2.08 12.18 -34.07
C SER A 128 -1.95 10.67 -33.84
N SER A 129 -0.90 10.23 -33.12
CA SER A 129 -0.66 8.81 -32.80
C SER A 129 -1.22 8.38 -31.45
N LEU A 130 -1.67 9.34 -30.63
CA LEU A 130 -2.22 9.11 -29.31
C LEU A 130 -3.76 9.05 -29.37
N PRO A 131 -4.40 8.16 -28.59
CA PRO A 131 -5.85 8.19 -28.45
C PRO A 131 -6.30 9.47 -27.73
N GLU A 132 -7.47 10.00 -28.09
CA GLU A 132 -8.13 11.05 -27.29
C GLU A 132 -8.40 10.52 -25.87
N PRO A 133 -8.16 11.31 -24.79
CA PRO A 133 -7.89 12.76 -24.74
C PRO A 133 -6.39 13.16 -24.68
N LEU A 134 -5.46 12.21 -24.81
CA LEU A 134 -4.01 12.49 -24.73
C LEU A 134 -3.51 13.36 -25.89
N SER A 135 -4.08 13.17 -27.08
CA SER A 135 -3.79 13.99 -28.27
C SER A 135 -4.05 15.48 -28.01
N ASP A 136 -5.20 15.82 -27.40
CA ASP A 136 -5.58 17.19 -27.08
C ASP A 136 -4.73 17.78 -25.96
N TRP A 137 -4.31 16.95 -25.00
CA TRP A 137 -3.36 17.36 -23.97
C TRP A 137 -1.99 17.71 -24.58
N VAL A 138 -1.45 16.87 -25.47
CA VAL A 138 -0.17 17.15 -26.14
C VAL A 138 -0.25 18.42 -26.99
N ARG A 139 -1.35 18.61 -27.73
CA ARG A 139 -1.60 19.83 -28.50
C ARG A 139 -1.70 21.08 -27.63
N SER A 140 -2.44 21.01 -26.53
CA SER A 140 -2.59 22.14 -25.60
C SER A 140 -1.32 22.46 -24.83
N ALA A 141 -0.52 21.44 -24.46
CA ALA A 141 0.80 21.63 -23.86
C ALA A 141 1.79 22.26 -24.82
N ALA A 142 1.82 21.82 -26.09
CA ALA A 142 2.66 22.42 -27.12
C ALA A 142 2.26 23.86 -27.48
N ALA A 143 0.95 24.18 -27.42
CA ALA A 143 0.45 25.54 -27.64
C ALA A 143 0.65 26.47 -26.43
N SER A 144 0.64 25.94 -25.20
CA SER A 144 0.68 26.72 -23.96
C SER A 144 2.06 26.81 -23.30
N GLY A 145 3.08 26.22 -23.93
CA GLY A 145 4.49 26.41 -23.60
C GLY A 145 4.98 25.73 -22.33
N GLU A 146 4.23 25.73 -21.22
CA GLU A 146 4.75 25.24 -19.92
C GLU A 146 3.70 25.14 -18.78
N GLN A 147 2.55 25.80 -18.87
CA GLN A 147 1.61 25.94 -17.75
C GLN A 147 0.85 24.66 -17.31
N PRO A 148 0.44 23.73 -18.21
CA PRO A 148 -0.43 22.62 -17.80
C PRO A 148 0.25 21.55 -16.91
N LEU A 149 1.59 21.44 -16.95
CA LEU A 149 2.32 20.41 -16.19
C LEU A 149 2.37 20.72 -14.69
N GLN A 150 2.36 22.00 -14.30
CA GLN A 150 2.34 22.39 -12.89
C GLN A 150 0.92 22.37 -12.30
N GLU A 151 -0.09 22.67 -13.11
CA GLU A 151 -1.50 22.63 -12.68
C GLU A 151 -1.96 21.19 -12.36
N ILE A 152 -1.38 20.19 -13.04
CA ILE A 152 -1.57 18.77 -12.74
C ILE A 152 -0.99 18.37 -11.38
N LYS A 153 0.06 19.04 -10.87
CA LYS A 153 0.59 18.78 -9.52
C LYS A 153 -0.37 19.24 -8.43
N THR A 154 -1.15 20.30 -8.67
CA THR A 154 -1.97 20.94 -7.63
C THR A 154 -3.46 20.60 -7.70
N SER A 155 -3.97 20.11 -8.84
CA SER A 155 -5.42 20.05 -9.09
C SER A 155 -5.89 18.78 -9.79
N VAL A 156 -5.50 17.57 -9.37
CA VAL A 156 -6.03 16.36 -10.03
C VAL A 156 -6.62 15.35 -9.05
N LEU A 157 -7.93 15.47 -8.88
CA LEU A 157 -8.81 14.39 -8.44
C LEU A 157 -8.67 13.19 -9.39
N GLU A 158 -8.75 12.00 -8.81
CA GLU A 158 -8.78 10.65 -9.40
C GLU A 158 -9.61 10.51 -10.71
N THR A 159 -10.54 11.43 -10.99
CA THR A 159 -11.48 11.41 -12.12
C THR A 159 -10.88 11.75 -13.49
N VAL A 160 -9.76 12.49 -13.56
CA VAL A 160 -9.14 12.88 -14.86
C VAL A 160 -7.93 12.01 -15.21
N LEU A 161 -7.26 11.42 -14.22
CA LEU A 161 -6.10 10.53 -14.43
C LEU A 161 -6.50 9.20 -15.07
N ASP A 162 -7.66 8.67 -14.69
CA ASP A 162 -8.16 7.38 -15.18
C ASP A 162 -8.24 7.30 -16.71
N PRO A 163 -8.97 8.17 -17.44
CA PRO A 163 -9.08 8.06 -18.90
C PRO A 163 -7.77 8.30 -19.65
N MET A 164 -6.82 9.03 -19.07
CA MET A 164 -5.52 9.33 -19.71
C MET A 164 -4.50 8.20 -19.56
N VAL A 165 -4.47 7.53 -18.41
CA VAL A 165 -3.43 6.54 -18.11
C VAL A 165 -3.90 5.12 -18.40
N LYS A 166 -5.21 4.85 -18.34
CA LYS A 166 -5.80 3.56 -18.70
C LYS A 166 -5.33 3.04 -20.08
N PRO A 167 -5.36 3.81 -21.19
CA PRO A 167 -4.86 3.29 -22.47
C PRO A 167 -3.37 2.92 -22.45
N LEU A 168 -2.56 3.55 -21.60
CA LEU A 168 -1.13 3.23 -21.45
C LEU A 168 -0.90 1.97 -20.63
N LEU A 169 -1.80 1.66 -19.70
CA LEU A 169 -1.79 0.44 -18.89
C LEU A 169 -2.33 -0.76 -19.68
N GLN A 170 -3.25 -0.55 -20.62
CA GLN A 170 -3.91 -1.57 -21.42
C GLN A 170 -2.97 -2.64 -22.02
N PRO A 171 -1.81 -2.30 -22.64
CA PRO A 171 -0.89 -3.32 -23.17
C PRO A 171 -0.21 -4.18 -22.09
N PHE A 172 -0.16 -3.74 -20.83
CA PHE A 172 0.50 -4.43 -19.71
C PHE A 172 -0.47 -5.09 -18.74
N ILE A 173 -1.78 -4.99 -18.98
CA ILE A 173 -2.81 -5.62 -18.16
C ILE A 173 -3.05 -7.04 -18.66
N GLU A 174 -2.97 -8.01 -17.76
CA GLU A 174 -3.40 -9.38 -18.02
C GLU A 174 -4.91 -9.50 -17.80
N PRO A 175 -5.74 -9.62 -18.87
CA PRO A 175 -7.20 -9.57 -18.76
C PRO A 175 -7.80 -10.78 -18.01
N THR A 176 -7.03 -11.85 -17.82
CA THR A 176 -7.41 -13.02 -17.02
C THR A 176 -7.32 -12.79 -15.51
N LEU A 177 -6.53 -11.81 -15.06
CA LEU A 177 -6.28 -11.55 -13.64
C LEU A 177 -6.73 -10.17 -13.18
N LEU A 178 -6.74 -9.18 -14.09
CA LEU A 178 -7.03 -7.78 -13.80
C LEU A 178 -8.14 -7.25 -14.71
N ASP A 179 -9.22 -6.77 -14.10
CA ASP A 179 -10.26 -6.03 -14.80
C ASP A 179 -9.87 -4.55 -14.91
N MET A 180 -9.77 -4.03 -16.12
CA MET A 180 -9.39 -2.64 -16.36
C MET A 180 -10.33 -1.62 -15.69
N GLU A 181 -11.62 -1.94 -15.59
CA GLU A 181 -12.61 -1.07 -14.95
C GLU A 181 -12.37 -0.88 -13.45
N ARG A 182 -11.71 -1.85 -12.79
CA ARG A 182 -11.42 -1.86 -11.36
C ARG A 182 -10.06 -1.29 -11.00
N VAL A 183 -9.23 -1.00 -12.01
CA VAL A 183 -7.94 -0.31 -11.85
C VAL A 183 -8.21 1.20 -11.82
N HIS A 184 -7.66 1.88 -10.82
CA HIS A 184 -7.69 3.32 -10.68
C HIS A 184 -6.28 3.86 -10.51
N VAL A 185 -6.03 5.06 -11.05
CA VAL A 185 -4.74 5.74 -10.87
C VAL A 185 -4.86 6.74 -9.73
N ASN A 186 -4.20 6.46 -8.62
CA ASN A 186 -4.27 7.28 -7.41
C ASN A 186 -3.33 8.48 -7.47
N GLY A 187 -2.21 8.35 -8.18
CA GLY A 187 -1.22 9.42 -8.26
C GLY A 187 -0.14 9.13 -9.29
N ILE A 188 0.42 10.21 -9.83
CA ILE A 188 1.57 10.18 -10.74
C ILE A 188 2.55 11.25 -10.27
N SER A 189 3.81 10.89 -10.12
CA SER A 189 4.90 11.85 -9.90
C SER A 189 5.68 12.00 -11.19
N ILE A 190 5.73 13.22 -11.72
CA ILE A 190 6.47 13.58 -12.92
C ILE A 190 7.79 14.25 -12.51
N PRO A 191 8.94 13.91 -13.13
CA PRO A 191 10.22 14.54 -12.83
C PRO A 191 10.22 16.04 -13.20
N ASP A 192 11.04 16.83 -12.51
CA ASP A 192 11.27 18.23 -12.91
C ASP A 192 12.34 18.28 -14.00
N LEU A 193 11.88 18.52 -15.23
CA LEU A 193 12.73 18.59 -16.42
C LEU A 193 13.58 19.87 -16.47
N LYS A 194 13.17 20.94 -15.78
CA LYS A 194 13.82 22.26 -15.86
C LYS A 194 15.00 22.36 -14.91
N ASN A 195 14.74 22.03 -13.65
CA ASN A 195 15.77 22.08 -12.61
C ASN A 195 16.63 20.80 -12.57
N LYS A 196 16.27 19.79 -13.37
CA LYS A 196 16.89 18.46 -13.38
C LYS A 196 17.01 17.87 -11.97
N THR A 197 16.01 18.09 -11.14
CA THR A 197 15.93 17.58 -9.77
C THR A 197 14.86 16.51 -9.68
N ASN A 198 15.12 15.42 -8.93
CA ASN A 198 14.20 14.28 -8.78
C ASN A 198 13.83 13.62 -10.12
N PRO A 199 14.78 12.95 -10.79
CA PRO A 199 14.60 12.31 -12.10
C PRO A 199 13.83 10.99 -11.98
N TYR A 200 12.78 10.92 -11.17
CA TYR A 200 11.99 9.73 -10.96
C TYR A 200 10.57 9.94 -11.46
N PHE A 201 10.13 9.05 -12.34
CA PHE A 201 8.73 8.95 -12.73
C PHE A 201 8.08 7.84 -11.90
N ARG A 202 7.00 8.17 -11.18
CA ARG A 202 6.28 7.23 -10.29
C ARG A 202 4.82 7.17 -10.67
N ILE A 203 4.26 5.96 -10.68
CA ILE A 203 2.82 5.73 -10.84
C ILE A 203 2.32 4.93 -9.63
N GLU A 204 1.19 5.35 -9.08
CA GLU A 204 0.46 4.64 -8.04
C GLU A 204 -0.89 4.17 -8.58
N LEU A 205 -1.07 2.86 -8.62
CA LEU A 205 -2.30 2.20 -9.04
C LEU A 205 -3.01 1.63 -7.82
N SER A 206 -4.33 1.72 -7.80
CA SER A 206 -5.17 0.93 -6.91
C SER A 206 -6.10 -0.01 -7.69
N TYR A 207 -6.41 -1.15 -7.09
CA TYR A 207 -7.33 -2.14 -7.63
C TYR A 207 -8.39 -2.50 -6.61
N GLU A 208 -9.66 -2.36 -6.98
CA GLU A 208 -10.79 -2.79 -6.15
C GLU A 208 -11.07 -4.28 -6.35
N LEU A 209 -10.92 -5.07 -5.28
CA LEU A 209 -11.14 -6.51 -5.35
C LEU A 209 -12.63 -6.84 -5.61
N PRO A 210 -12.92 -7.83 -6.48
CA PRO A 210 -14.29 -8.20 -6.84
C PRO A 210 -15.06 -8.87 -5.68
N VAL A 211 -14.36 -9.37 -4.67
CA VAL A 211 -14.95 -10.11 -3.55
C VAL A 211 -15.04 -9.21 -2.31
N LYS A 212 -16.24 -9.07 -1.76
CA LYS A 212 -16.46 -8.42 -0.47
C LYS A 212 -16.09 -9.38 0.64
N VAL A 213 -15.30 -8.90 1.60
CA VAL A 213 -14.99 -9.65 2.82
C VAL A 213 -16.30 -9.97 3.58
N PRO A 214 -16.51 -11.23 4.00
CA PRO A 214 -17.66 -11.55 4.83
C PRO A 214 -17.60 -10.71 6.11
N PHE A 215 -18.75 -10.21 6.58
CA PHE A 215 -18.94 -9.36 7.76
C PHE A 215 -18.49 -7.90 7.66
N LEU A 216 -17.43 -7.57 6.89
CA LEU A 216 -16.92 -6.20 6.84
C LEU A 216 -17.59 -5.33 5.77
N SER A 217 -18.27 -5.90 4.77
CA SER A 217 -19.07 -5.22 3.70
C SER A 217 -18.40 -4.04 2.96
N LYS A 218 -17.14 -3.75 3.27
CA LYS A 218 -16.33 -2.71 2.67
C LYS A 218 -15.59 -3.27 1.45
N PRO A 219 -15.48 -2.51 0.36
CA PRO A 219 -14.62 -2.87 -0.75
C PRO A 219 -13.16 -2.86 -0.27
N LEU A 220 -12.41 -3.90 -0.61
CA LEU A 220 -10.99 -3.99 -0.28
C LEU A 220 -10.19 -3.54 -1.51
N ARG A 221 -9.29 -2.57 -1.31
CA ARG A 221 -8.43 -2.05 -2.37
C ARG A 221 -6.99 -2.47 -2.13
N ILE A 222 -6.32 -2.93 -3.19
CA ILE A 222 -4.88 -3.19 -3.22
C ILE A 222 -4.22 -1.99 -3.87
N GLN A 223 -3.06 -1.57 -3.38
CA GLN A 223 -2.27 -0.50 -3.98
C GLN A 223 -0.93 -1.04 -4.44
N ALA A 224 -0.47 -0.60 -5.60
CA ALA A 224 0.87 -0.87 -6.11
C ALA A 224 1.47 0.44 -6.60
N ALA A 225 2.72 0.67 -6.24
CA ALA A 225 3.50 1.80 -6.71
C ALA A 225 4.77 1.29 -7.40
N ALA A 226 5.10 1.90 -8.53
CA ALA A 226 6.37 1.68 -9.22
C ALA A 226 7.00 3.03 -9.54
N ALA A 227 8.32 3.11 -9.41
CA ALA A 227 9.10 4.28 -9.76
C ALA A 227 10.32 3.86 -10.58
N GLU A 228 10.60 4.60 -11.64
CA GLU A 228 11.76 4.38 -12.51
C GLU A 228 12.51 5.69 -12.68
N ARG A 229 13.84 5.59 -12.80
CA ARG A 229 14.67 6.75 -13.09
C ARG A 229 14.53 7.12 -14.56
N VAL A 230 14.14 8.37 -14.82
CA VAL A 230 14.10 8.94 -16.16
C VAL A 230 15.48 9.47 -16.51
N TRP A 231 15.94 9.17 -17.71
CA TRP A 231 17.14 9.80 -18.25
C TRP A 231 16.81 11.24 -18.65
N ILE A 232 17.30 12.23 -17.90
CA ILE A 232 17.13 13.67 -18.19
C ILE A 232 18.48 14.38 -18.40
N GLY A 233 19.51 13.59 -18.71
CA GLY A 233 20.90 14.03 -18.77
C GLY A 233 21.57 14.06 -17.39
N ASP A 234 22.73 14.71 -17.31
CA ASP A 234 23.47 14.82 -16.06
C ASP A 234 22.63 15.60 -15.02
N THR A 235 22.25 14.88 -13.97
CA THR A 235 21.39 15.34 -12.87
C THR A 235 22.26 15.81 -11.68
N GLY A 236 23.59 15.64 -11.72
CA GLY A 236 24.46 15.94 -10.57
C GLY A 236 24.27 15.01 -9.36
N GLU A 237 23.23 14.18 -9.36
CA GLU A 237 23.00 13.10 -8.40
C GLU A 237 24.07 12.01 -8.57
N GLY A 238 25.21 12.17 -7.89
CA GLY A 238 26.35 11.26 -7.95
C GLY A 238 27.71 11.94 -7.97
N SER A 239 27.78 13.29 -7.96
CA SER A 239 29.02 14.01 -7.65
C SER A 239 29.30 13.93 -6.15
N ASP A 240 29.75 12.75 -5.70
CA ASP A 240 30.37 12.59 -4.39
C ASP A 240 31.71 13.33 -4.36
N GLY A 241 31.64 14.65 -4.24
CA GLY A 241 32.69 15.45 -3.66
C GLY A 241 32.72 15.16 -2.17
N SER A 242 33.73 14.39 -1.75
CA SER A 242 34.17 14.38 -0.35
C SER A 242 34.66 15.79 0.00
N ALA A 243 33.74 16.65 0.40
CA ALA A 243 33.98 17.92 1.04
C ALA A 243 32.71 18.26 1.82
N GLY A 244 32.87 18.42 3.13
CA GLY A 244 31.80 18.87 3.99
C GLY A 244 31.32 20.28 3.62
N ASP A 245 30.28 20.66 4.35
CA ASP A 245 29.53 21.91 4.28
C ASP A 245 28.40 21.89 3.25
N GLY A 246 27.22 21.62 3.80
CA GLY A 246 25.97 21.64 3.06
C GLY A 246 25.49 23.06 2.90
N ASP A 247 25.28 23.45 1.65
CA ASP A 247 24.31 24.49 1.31
C ASP A 247 23.70 24.10 -0.04
N ASN A 248 22.60 23.35 0.01
CA ASN A 248 21.73 23.12 -1.15
C ASN A 248 20.37 23.77 -0.85
N ALA A 249 20.27 25.01 -1.27
CA ALA A 249 19.08 25.85 -1.20
C ALA A 249 17.91 25.19 -1.94
N GLY A 250 16.85 24.86 -1.20
CA GLY A 250 15.60 24.27 -1.71
C GLY A 250 15.25 22.90 -1.11
N SER A 251 16.19 22.27 -0.39
CA SER A 251 15.94 21.06 0.38
C SER A 251 16.17 21.35 1.85
N ALA A 252 15.37 20.76 2.73
CA ALA A 252 15.46 20.94 4.18
C ALA A 252 16.93 20.81 4.64
N SER A 253 17.54 21.91 5.08
CA SER A 253 18.95 21.93 5.48
C SER A 253 19.06 21.40 6.90
N VAL A 254 19.72 20.26 7.07
CA VAL A 254 19.91 19.64 8.39
C VAL A 254 20.90 20.49 9.18
N LEU A 255 20.39 21.32 10.10
CA LEU A 255 21.16 22.29 10.87
C LEU A 255 22.04 21.62 11.93
N SER A 256 21.57 20.51 12.52
CA SER A 256 22.37 19.73 13.47
C SER A 256 21.94 18.27 13.52
N LYS A 257 22.94 17.38 13.45
CA LYS A 257 22.78 15.94 13.68
C LYS A 257 23.49 15.53 14.99
N PRO A 258 23.00 14.50 15.70
CA PRO A 258 23.70 13.97 16.87
C PRO A 258 24.97 13.24 16.43
N ASP A 259 26.12 13.64 16.98
CA ASP A 259 27.42 12.99 16.76
C ASP A 259 28.15 12.75 18.09
N PRO A 260 28.15 11.52 18.63
CA PRO A 260 27.30 10.36 18.34
C PRO A 260 25.99 10.37 19.17
N ALA A 261 24.95 9.73 18.66
CA ALA A 261 23.74 9.46 19.42
C ALA A 261 23.97 8.30 20.40
N TYR A 262 23.88 8.57 21.71
CA TYR A 262 24.11 7.54 22.72
C TYR A 262 22.88 6.65 22.94
N ILE A 263 23.12 5.33 23.00
CA ILE A 263 22.10 4.34 23.39
C ILE A 263 21.57 4.66 24.79
N GLY A 264 20.24 4.68 24.96
CA GLY A 264 19.59 4.97 26.23
C GLY A 264 19.50 6.45 26.58
N ASN A 265 19.82 7.35 25.64
CA ASN A 265 19.68 8.80 25.80
C ASN A 265 18.77 9.41 24.73
N ASN A 266 18.37 10.64 24.98
CA ASN A 266 17.67 11.48 24.02
C ASN A 266 18.63 12.00 22.95
N ALA A 267 18.25 11.87 21.70
CA ALA A 267 18.92 12.44 20.54
C ALA A 267 18.08 13.58 19.97
N THR A 268 18.75 14.63 19.51
CA THR A 268 18.11 15.82 18.94
C THR A 268 18.58 16.02 17.52
N ILE A 269 17.63 16.19 16.59
CA ILE A 269 17.87 16.61 15.21
C ILE A 269 17.20 17.96 15.02
N LYS A 270 17.92 18.90 14.40
CA LYS A 270 17.37 20.19 13.97
C LYS A 270 17.47 20.29 12.47
N VAL A 271 16.36 20.62 11.83
CA VAL A 271 16.28 20.81 10.38
C VAL A 271 15.67 22.15 10.09
N LYS A 272 16.21 22.84 9.10
CA LYS A 272 15.73 24.13 8.62
C LYS A 272 14.98 23.93 7.31
N VAL A 273 13.71 24.31 7.30
CA VAL A 273 12.76 24.31 6.18
C VAL A 273 12.19 25.72 6.00
N GLU A 274 11.31 25.92 5.01
CA GLU A 274 10.60 27.20 4.88
C GLU A 274 9.75 27.50 6.14
N PRO A 275 9.69 28.75 6.62
CA PRO A 275 8.87 29.12 7.77
C PRO A 275 7.40 28.74 7.57
N GLY A 276 6.85 27.95 8.51
CA GLY A 276 5.48 27.41 8.42
C GLY A 276 5.31 26.13 7.61
N ALA A 277 6.37 25.60 6.98
CA ALA A 277 6.33 24.31 6.29
C ALA A 277 6.24 23.14 7.29
N THR A 278 5.63 22.04 6.86
CA THR A 278 5.61 20.79 7.61
C THR A 278 6.69 19.85 7.08
N ALA A 279 7.32 19.08 7.96
CA ALA A 279 8.22 18.01 7.57
C ALA A 279 8.00 16.78 8.44
N ASN A 280 8.24 15.61 7.87
CA ASN A 280 8.17 14.32 8.51
C ASN A 280 9.57 13.75 8.66
N LEU A 281 9.95 13.38 9.89
CA LEU A 281 11.19 12.68 10.15
C LEU A 281 10.92 11.17 10.26
N THR A 282 11.64 10.36 9.49
CA THR A 282 11.61 8.88 9.59
C THR A 282 13.02 8.36 9.80
N ILE A 283 13.23 7.57 10.85
CA ILE A 283 14.55 7.00 11.17
C ILE A 283 14.55 5.50 10.89
N PHE A 284 15.58 5.00 10.20
CA PHE A 284 15.74 3.59 9.86
C PHE A 284 16.85 2.95 10.70
N TYR A 285 16.46 1.99 11.54
CA TYR A 285 17.39 1.13 12.27
C TYR A 285 17.43 -0.27 11.64
N LYS A 286 18.33 -1.15 12.11
CA LYS A 286 18.39 -2.58 11.68
C LYS A 286 17.05 -3.30 11.84
N SER A 287 16.27 -2.95 12.86
CA SER A 287 14.96 -3.54 13.14
C SER A 287 13.81 -2.96 12.30
N GLY A 288 14.09 -1.99 11.43
CA GLY A 288 13.10 -1.26 10.64
C GLY A 288 12.91 0.18 11.12
N GLU A 289 11.79 0.78 10.70
CA GLU A 289 11.40 2.16 11.02
C GLU A 289 11.27 2.39 12.53
N SER A 290 11.72 3.56 12.99
CA SER A 290 11.62 3.95 14.39
C SER A 290 10.20 4.36 14.74
N SER A 291 9.63 3.72 15.77
CA SER A 291 8.30 4.03 16.32
C SER A 291 8.36 4.95 17.57
N ALA A 292 9.42 5.76 17.72
CA ALA A 292 9.58 6.56 18.92
C ALA A 292 8.52 7.69 19.02
N LYS A 293 8.11 8.00 20.26
CA LYS A 293 6.96 8.86 20.61
C LYS A 293 7.03 10.33 20.12
N HIS A 294 8.17 10.76 19.57
CA HIS A 294 8.46 12.15 19.17
C HIS A 294 9.15 12.23 17.79
N ILE A 295 8.94 11.20 16.97
CA ILE A 295 9.35 11.15 15.56
C ILE A 295 8.08 11.24 14.72
N GLY A 296 8.13 11.96 13.59
CA GLY A 296 7.02 12.10 12.67
C GLY A 296 6.85 13.55 12.18
N TRP A 297 5.63 13.87 11.73
CA TRP A 297 5.26 15.20 11.25
C TRP A 297 5.41 16.28 12.32
N ALA A 298 6.14 17.33 11.98
CA ALA A 298 6.27 18.54 12.77
C ALA A 298 6.24 19.78 11.86
N THR A 299 5.74 20.90 12.42
CA THR A 299 5.64 22.19 11.73
C THR A 299 6.80 23.07 12.13
N ALA A 300 7.37 23.79 11.16
CA ALA A 300 8.47 24.73 11.38
C ALA A 300 8.04 25.95 12.20
N ASP A 301 8.94 26.42 13.07
CA ASP A 301 8.74 27.64 13.83
C ASP A 301 8.88 28.91 12.96
N GLU A 302 8.75 30.10 13.57
CA GLU A 302 8.87 31.41 12.89
C GLU A 302 10.23 31.60 12.20
N ASN A 303 11.25 30.80 12.56
CA ASN A 303 12.58 30.84 11.97
C ASN A 303 12.80 29.72 10.93
N GLY A 304 11.78 28.93 10.63
CA GLY A 304 11.86 27.79 9.72
C GLY A 304 12.58 26.58 10.31
N ILE A 305 12.70 26.46 11.64
CA ILE A 305 13.43 25.38 12.30
C ILE A 305 12.43 24.37 12.87
N ILE A 306 12.69 23.08 12.62
CA ILE A 306 12.01 21.96 13.24
C ILE A 306 13.01 21.20 14.11
N GLU A 307 12.64 20.98 15.37
CA GLU A 307 13.44 20.24 16.34
C GLU A 307 12.73 18.96 16.78
N TRP A 308 13.32 17.81 16.47
CA TRP A 308 12.85 16.51 16.97
C TRP A 308 13.75 16.03 18.08
N ASN A 309 13.14 15.58 19.17
CA ASN A 309 13.82 15.00 20.31
C ASN A 309 13.23 13.61 20.59
N TRP A 310 14.01 12.56 20.34
CA TRP A 310 13.55 11.19 20.55
C TRP A 310 14.53 10.37 21.41
N PHE A 311 14.00 9.35 22.07
CA PHE A 311 14.80 8.45 22.88
C PHE A 311 15.37 7.30 22.04
N VAL A 312 16.70 7.12 22.07
CA VAL A 312 17.36 5.99 21.42
C VAL A 312 17.25 4.75 22.32
N GLY A 313 16.54 3.73 21.84
CA GLY A 313 16.30 2.50 22.59
C GLY A 313 17.58 1.81 23.09
N THR A 314 17.53 1.21 24.27
CA THR A 314 18.69 0.54 24.90
C THR A 314 19.18 -0.72 24.17
N ARG A 315 18.40 -1.20 23.19
CA ARG A 315 18.69 -2.40 22.38
C ARG A 315 19.13 -2.05 20.95
N THR A 316 19.27 -0.77 20.64
CA THR A 316 19.72 -0.32 19.31
C THR A 316 21.16 -0.77 19.08
N THR A 317 21.44 -1.29 17.88
CA THR A 317 22.79 -1.74 17.52
C THR A 317 23.68 -0.53 17.26
N GLU A 318 24.94 -0.58 17.70
CA GLU A 318 25.93 0.45 17.39
C GLU A 318 26.24 0.47 15.90
N GLY A 319 26.46 1.66 15.34
CA GLY A 319 26.78 1.83 13.93
C GLY A 319 26.12 3.06 13.31
N THR A 320 26.30 3.18 12.00
CA THR A 320 25.74 4.28 11.21
C THR A 320 24.32 3.93 10.76
N TRP A 321 23.37 4.81 11.07
CA TRP A 321 21.96 4.68 10.70
C TRP A 321 21.54 5.87 9.84
N SER A 322 20.54 5.67 8.96
CA SER A 322 20.00 6.73 8.13
C SER A 322 18.66 7.24 8.67
N PHE A 323 18.38 8.50 8.39
CA PHE A 323 17.06 9.10 8.55
C PHE A 323 16.70 9.88 7.29
N VAL A 324 15.41 9.93 7.01
CA VAL A 324 14.82 10.64 5.88
C VAL A 324 13.93 11.73 6.44
N VAL A 325 14.14 12.95 5.96
CA VAL A 325 13.26 14.08 6.22
C VAL A 325 12.45 14.33 4.95
N GLU A 326 11.13 14.19 5.04
CA GLU A 326 10.21 14.45 3.94
C GLU A 326 9.48 15.77 4.21
N THR A 327 9.68 16.77 3.37
CA THR A 327 8.97 18.06 3.47
C THR A 327 7.57 17.92 2.89
N GLY A 328 6.62 18.77 3.29
CA GLY A 328 5.24 18.79 2.78
C GLY A 328 5.14 18.88 1.24
N ASP A 329 6.16 19.47 0.61
CA ASP A 329 6.29 19.58 -0.86
C ASP A 329 6.82 18.29 -1.53
N GLY A 330 7.01 17.21 -0.76
CA GLY A 330 7.50 15.92 -1.24
C GLY A 330 9.02 15.80 -1.39
N ALA A 331 9.77 16.85 -1.05
CA ALA A 331 11.24 16.82 -1.06
C ALA A 331 11.78 15.92 0.06
N LYS A 332 12.67 14.99 -0.29
CA LYS A 332 13.28 14.02 0.64
C LYS A 332 14.76 14.30 0.82
N THR A 333 15.17 14.56 2.06
CA THR A 333 16.58 14.66 2.44
C THR A 333 16.95 13.43 3.26
N GLU A 334 17.80 12.55 2.71
CA GLU A 334 18.38 11.44 3.45
C GLU A 334 19.72 11.85 4.07
N THR A 335 19.94 11.49 5.34
CA THR A 335 21.19 11.78 6.05
C THR A 335 21.52 10.66 7.01
N THR A 336 22.82 10.48 7.30
CA THR A 336 23.31 9.45 8.22
C THR A 336 23.84 10.04 9.52
N PHE A 337 23.65 9.28 10.61
CA PHE A 337 24.17 9.59 11.95
C PHE A 337 24.74 8.35 12.63
N ASN A 338 25.67 8.54 13.56
CA ASN A 338 26.35 7.45 14.26
C ASN A 338 25.69 7.20 15.62
N VAL A 339 25.41 5.95 15.95
CA VAL A 339 24.93 5.51 17.26
C VAL A 339 26.03 4.73 17.98
N ALA A 340 26.36 5.15 19.20
CA ALA A 340 27.38 4.53 20.05
C ALA A 340 26.83 4.19 21.43
N SER A 341 27.36 3.15 22.08
CA SER A 341 27.12 2.94 23.51
C SER A 341 28.00 3.86 24.34
N ARG A 342 27.48 4.32 25.48
CA ARG A 342 28.33 4.95 26.49
C ARG A 342 29.02 3.82 27.25
N LYS A 343 30.32 3.70 27.06
CA LYS A 343 31.16 2.70 27.74
C LYS A 343 31.32 3.03 29.22
#